data_AF-A0A9D8QF58-F1
#
_entry.id   AF-A0A9D8QF58-F1
#
_cell.length_a   1.000
_cell.length_b   1.000
_cell.length_c   1.000
_cell.angle_alpha   90.00
_cell.angle_beta   90.00
_cell.angle_gamma   90.00
#
_symmetry.space_group_name_H-M   'P 1'
#
loop_
_entity.id
_entity.type
_entity.pdbx_description
1 polymer ?
#
loop_
_entity_poly.entity_id
_entity_poly.type
_entity_poly.pdbx_seq_one_letter_code
_entity_poly.pdbx_strand_id
1 'polypeptide(L)'
;MEVLGPKGPVNRFGGTDIGTWARHQLRVATDILDNPGGGLLFATQTIGQVRAGLQEEGDERYEQAVSLLAQAEEHAVKRRFGPARDRLAKALAELDRS
;
A
#
# COMPACT_ATOMS: atom_id res chain seq x y z
N MET A 1 -40.26 -7.40 9.10
CA MET A 1 -39.08 -7.25 8.21
C MET A 1 -38.06 -6.46 9.00
N GLU A 2 -37.14 -7.14 9.69
CA GLU A 2 -36.05 -6.48 10.40
C GLU A 2 -35.07 -5.93 9.35
N VAL A 3 -35.03 -4.61 9.23
CA VAL A 3 -33.96 -3.92 8.52
C VAL A 3 -32.75 -4.01 9.43
N LEU A 4 -31.82 -4.91 9.12
CA LEU A 4 -30.49 -4.91 9.72
C LEU A 4 -29.93 -3.50 9.57
N GLY A 5 -29.66 -2.85 10.70
CA GLY A 5 -28.93 -1.57 10.74
C GLY A 5 -27.62 -1.68 9.94
N PRO A 6 -27.00 -0.54 9.59
CA PRO A 6 -25.79 -0.53 8.78
C PRO A 6 -24.81 -1.56 9.35
N LYS A 7 -24.32 -2.46 8.49
CA LYS A 7 -23.29 -3.43 8.85
C LYS A 7 -22.22 -2.64 9.59
N GLY A 8 -21.95 -3.03 10.85
CA GLY A 8 -20.92 -2.40 11.69
C GLY A 8 -19.63 -2.22 10.91
N PRO A 9 -18.74 -1.31 11.36
CA PRO A 9 -17.67 -0.70 10.55
C PRO A 9 -17.09 -1.73 9.59
N VAL A 10 -17.31 -1.46 8.29
CA VAL A 10 -16.79 -2.32 7.21
C VAL A 10 -15.33 -2.58 7.57
N ASN A 11 -14.98 -3.85 7.70
CA ASN A 11 -13.68 -4.26 8.20
C ASN A 11 -12.62 -3.89 7.14
N ARG A 12 -12.24 -2.60 7.09
CA ARG A 12 -11.64 -1.89 5.95
C ARG A 12 -10.32 -2.52 5.52
N PHE A 13 -9.65 -3.17 6.47
CA PHE A 13 -8.35 -3.81 6.32
C PHE A 13 -8.39 -5.31 6.67
N GLY A 14 -9.56 -5.95 6.63
CA GLY A 14 -9.69 -7.39 6.88
C GLY A 14 -9.50 -7.82 8.33
N GLY A 15 -9.71 -6.92 9.30
CA GLY A 15 -9.63 -7.23 10.73
C GLY A 15 -8.32 -6.86 11.40
N THR A 16 -7.35 -6.31 10.65
CA THR A 16 -6.08 -5.84 11.18
C THR A 16 -5.99 -4.31 11.18
N ASP A 17 -5.02 -3.75 11.91
CA ASP A 17 -4.67 -2.35 11.80
C ASP A 17 -4.09 -2.02 10.41
N ILE A 18 -4.22 -0.75 10.03
CA ILE A 18 -3.81 -0.25 8.71
C ILE A 18 -2.32 -0.45 8.43
N GLY A 19 -1.45 -0.32 9.45
CA GLY A 19 -0.02 -0.49 9.29
C GLY A 19 0.34 -1.92 8.94
N THR A 20 -0.22 -2.89 9.67
CA THR A 20 -0.02 -4.33 9.39
C THR A 20 -0.54 -4.71 8.00
N TRP A 21 -1.72 -4.23 7.64
CA TRP A 21 -2.27 -4.44 6.30
C TRP A 21 -1.37 -3.84 5.21
N ALA A 22 -0.94 -2.58 5.38
CA ALA A 22 -0.07 -1.88 4.43
C ALA A 22 1.24 -2.64 4.20
N ARG A 23 1.93 -3.06 5.27
CA ARG A 23 3.18 -3.83 5.17
C ARG A 23 2.99 -5.13 4.40
N HIS A 24 1.90 -5.87 4.66
CA HIS A 24 1.61 -7.11 3.94
C HIS A 24 1.39 -6.86 2.45
N GLN A 25 0.55 -5.89 2.10
CA GLN A 25 0.26 -5.53 0.70
C GLN A 25 1.52 -5.07 -0.06
N LEU A 26 2.38 -4.27 0.57
CA LEU A 26 3.61 -3.76 -0.06
C LEU A 26 4.68 -4.86 -0.26
N ARG A 27 4.73 -5.88 0.60
CA ARG A 27 5.57 -7.06 0.40
C ARG A 27 5.15 -7.83 -0.85
N VAL A 28 3.84 -8.09 -1.00
CA VAL A 28 3.30 -8.71 -2.22
C VAL A 28 3.60 -7.88 -3.47
N ALA A 29 3.44 -6.57 -3.41
CA ALA A 29 3.79 -5.69 -4.54
C ALA A 29 5.28 -5.75 -4.88
N THR A 30 6.16 -5.84 -3.87
CA THR A 30 7.61 -5.98 -4.06
C THR A 30 7.95 -7.29 -4.79
N ASP A 31 7.39 -8.41 -4.33
CA ASP A 31 7.61 -9.73 -4.93
C ASP A 31 7.18 -9.75 -6.41
N ILE A 32 6.07 -9.08 -6.73
CA ILE A 32 5.63 -8.95 -8.12
C ILE A 32 6.61 -8.09 -8.93
N LEU A 33 7.11 -6.98 -8.39
CA LEU A 33 8.04 -6.12 -9.13
C LEU A 33 9.40 -6.76 -9.41
N ASP A 34 9.77 -7.82 -8.71
CA ASP A 34 10.96 -8.63 -9.03
C ASP A 34 10.77 -9.47 -10.31
N ASN A 35 9.53 -9.86 -10.62
CA ASN A 35 9.18 -10.54 -11.87
C ASN A 35 7.79 -10.09 -12.37
N PRO A 36 7.67 -8.86 -12.92
CA PRO A 36 6.39 -8.17 -13.06
C PRO A 36 5.38 -8.87 -13.97
N GLY A 37 5.83 -9.59 -15.01
CA GLY A 37 4.98 -10.39 -15.91
C GLY A 37 3.60 -9.76 -16.18
N GLY A 38 2.54 -10.55 -16.01
CA GLY A 38 1.15 -10.06 -16.02
C GLY A 38 0.69 -9.43 -14.69
N GLY A 39 1.48 -9.54 -13.62
CA GLY A 39 1.16 -9.02 -12.29
C GLY A 39 1.40 -7.51 -12.11
N LEU A 40 2.09 -6.85 -13.04
CA LEU A 40 2.48 -5.44 -12.90
C LEU A 40 1.30 -4.50 -12.56
N LEU A 41 0.17 -4.68 -13.24
CA LEU A 41 -1.03 -3.86 -12.97
C LEU A 41 -1.48 -4.02 -11.52
N PHE A 42 -1.54 -5.26 -11.03
CA PHE A 42 -1.88 -5.55 -9.65
C PHE A 42 -0.91 -4.86 -8.69
N ALA A 43 0.41 -4.99 -8.89
CA ALA A 43 1.39 -4.32 -8.03
C ALA A 43 1.20 -2.80 -7.99
N THR A 44 1.01 -2.14 -9.14
CA THR A 44 0.77 -0.70 -9.18
C THR A 44 -0.51 -0.28 -8.46
N GLN A 45 -1.60 -1.04 -8.63
CA GLN A 45 -2.87 -0.80 -7.95
C GLN A 45 -2.75 -1.00 -6.43
N THR A 46 -2.05 -2.05 -5.99
CA THR A 46 -1.79 -2.31 -4.58
C THR A 46 -1.02 -1.15 -3.94
N ILE A 47 0.02 -0.64 -4.59
CA ILE A 47 0.78 0.52 -4.09
C ILE A 47 -0.13 1.75 -3.95
N GLY A 48 -0.95 2.04 -4.97
CA GLY A 48 -1.90 3.15 -4.95
C GLY A 48 -2.96 3.01 -3.85
N GLN A 49 -3.50 1.80 -3.64
CA GLN A 49 -4.48 1.50 -2.59
C GLN A 49 -3.89 1.69 -1.20
N VAL A 50 -2.67 1.19 -0.95
CA VAL A 50 -2.00 1.38 0.33
C VAL A 50 -1.73 2.86 0.59
N ARG A 51 -1.24 3.60 -0.41
CA ARG A 51 -1.03 5.05 -0.29
C ARG A 51 -2.32 5.75 0.11
N ALA A 52 -3.42 5.49 -0.62
CA ALA A 52 -4.71 6.12 -0.35
C ALA A 52 -5.21 5.80 1.07
N GLY A 53 -5.11 4.53 1.49
CA GLY A 53 -5.49 4.14 2.85
C GLY A 53 -4.70 4.90 3.92
N LEU A 54 -3.38 4.97 3.78
CA LEU A 54 -2.53 5.70 4.74
C LEU A 54 -2.81 7.21 4.75
N GLN A 55 -3.12 7.80 3.60
CA GLN A 55 -3.54 9.22 3.51
C GLN A 55 -4.89 9.46 4.18
N GLU A 56 -5.84 8.55 4.00
CA GLU A 56 -7.17 8.65 4.61
C GLU A 56 -7.15 8.48 6.13
N GLU A 57 -6.17 7.74 6.67
CA GLU A 57 -5.95 7.65 8.12
C GLU A 57 -5.55 9.01 8.73
N GLY A 58 -4.81 9.84 7.96
CA GLY A 58 -4.49 11.23 8.36
C GLY A 58 -3.49 11.36 9.52
N ASP A 59 -2.74 10.30 9.83
CA ASP A 59 -1.73 10.27 10.87
C ASP A 59 -0.36 10.71 10.33
N GLU A 60 0.24 11.73 10.96
CA GLU A 60 1.52 12.35 10.55
C GLU A 60 2.66 11.32 10.42
N ARG A 61 2.63 10.23 11.21
CA ARG A 61 3.67 9.19 11.15
C ARG A 61 3.74 8.49 9.78
N TYR A 62 2.68 8.56 8.97
CA TYR A 62 2.63 7.93 7.66
C TYR A 62 2.99 8.85 6.50
N GLU A 63 3.15 10.16 6.71
CA GLU A 63 3.39 11.12 5.63
C GLU A 63 4.61 10.77 4.78
N GLN A 64 5.71 10.37 5.43
CA GLN A 64 6.92 9.97 4.74
C GLN A 64 6.73 8.69 3.92
N ALA A 65 6.00 7.71 4.46
CA ALA A 65 5.66 6.48 3.74
C ALA A 65 4.78 6.79 2.53
N VAL A 66 3.75 7.62 2.67
CA VAL A 66 2.86 8.08 1.59
C VAL A 66 3.66 8.72 0.45
N SER A 67 4.60 9.60 0.76
CA SER A 67 5.46 10.27 -0.23
C SER A 67 6.34 9.27 -1.01
N LEU A 68 6.90 8.28 -0.30
CA LEU A 68 7.70 7.23 -0.92
C LEU A 68 6.86 6.31 -1.82
N LEU A 69 5.64 5.97 -1.39
CA LEU A 69 4.70 5.16 -2.18
C LEU A 69 4.24 5.87 -3.45
N ALA A 70 4.03 7.19 -3.41
CA ALA A 70 3.72 7.97 -4.61
C ALA A 70 4.85 7.88 -5.66
N GLN A 71 6.11 8.00 -5.22
CA GLN A 71 7.27 7.86 -6.11
C GLN A 71 7.40 6.42 -6.62
N ALA A 72 7.19 5.42 -5.76
CA ALA A 72 7.24 4.01 -6.14
C ALA A 72 6.23 3.67 -7.24
N GLU A 73 4.99 4.11 -7.08
CA GLU A 73 3.92 3.94 -8.07
C GLU A 73 4.31 4.58 -9.41
N GLU A 74 4.76 5.83 -9.39
CA GLU A 74 5.20 6.53 -10.61
C GLU A 74 6.34 5.79 -11.33
N HIS A 75 7.33 5.30 -10.58
CA HIS A 75 8.42 4.52 -11.14
C HIS A 75 7.92 3.19 -11.73
N ALA A 76 7.04 2.47 -11.04
CA ALA A 76 6.50 1.19 -11.49
C ALA A 76 5.66 1.34 -12.77
N VAL A 77 4.81 2.37 -12.85
CA VAL A 77 4.02 2.70 -14.06
C VAL A 77 4.94 2.98 -15.26
N LYS A 78 6.04 3.71 -15.02
CA LYS A 78 7.08 4.00 -16.04
C LYS A 78 8.05 2.83 -16.28
N ARG A 79 7.77 1.64 -15.73
CA ARG A 79 8.60 0.43 -15.82
C ARG A 79 10.05 0.61 -15.34
N ARG A 80 10.26 1.55 -14.40
CA ARG A 80 11.54 1.81 -13.73
C ARG A 80 11.61 0.98 -12.45
N PHE A 81 11.75 -0.35 -12.59
CA PHE A 81 11.57 -1.30 -11.48
C PHE A 81 12.65 -1.24 -10.40
N GLY A 82 13.91 -0.93 -10.73
CA GLY A 82 14.96 -0.69 -9.73
C GLY A 82 14.57 0.44 -8.77
N PRO A 83 14.37 1.68 -9.28
CA PRO A 83 13.92 2.79 -8.46
C PRO A 83 12.58 2.54 -7.73
N ALA A 84 11.63 1.84 -8.35
CA ALA A 84 10.36 1.51 -7.71
C ALA A 84 10.58 0.65 -6.45
N ARG A 85 11.41 -0.41 -6.56
CA ARG A 85 11.75 -1.29 -5.43
C ARG A 85 12.51 -0.55 -4.34
N ASP A 86 13.45 0.32 -4.70
CA ASP A 86 14.19 1.14 -3.72
C ASP A 86 13.25 2.03 -2.90
N ARG A 87 12.22 2.59 -3.53
CA ARG A 87 11.21 3.42 -2.84
C ARG A 87 10.28 2.58 -1.97
N LEU A 88 9.86 1.40 -2.42
CA LEU A 88 9.07 0.47 -1.61
C LEU A 88 9.82 -0.02 -0.38
N ALA A 89 11.09 -0.39 -0.52
CA ALA A 89 11.92 -0.80 0.60
C ALA A 89 12.02 0.31 1.67
N LYS A 90 12.20 1.56 1.24
CA LYS A 90 12.20 2.71 2.14
C LYS A 90 10.83 2.92 2.80
N ALA A 91 9.74 2.83 2.04
CA ALA A 91 8.40 2.96 2.60
C ALA A 91 8.10 1.90 3.66
N LEU A 92 8.49 0.64 3.41
CA LEU A 92 8.40 -0.45 4.38
C LEU A 92 9.23 -0.15 5.64
N ALA A 93 10.45 0.37 5.49
CA ALA A 93 11.27 0.74 6.63
C ALA A 93 10.72 1.94 7.43
N GLU A 94 10.02 2.88 6.81
CA GLU A 94 9.27 3.92 7.53
C GLU A 94 8.11 3.30 8.32
N LEU A 95 7.31 2.46 7.66
CA LEU A 95 6.20 1.78 8.32
C LEU A 95 6.67 0.93 9.50
N ASP A 96 7.79 0.22 9.42
CA ASP A 96 8.33 -0.58 10.54
C ASP A 96 8.80 0.26 11.75
N ARG A 97 8.99 1.57 11.57
CA ARG A 97 9.34 2.52 12.66
C ARG A 97 8.13 3.22 13.27
N SER A 98 6.97 3.18 12.59
CA SER A 98 5.68 3.79 12.97
C SER A 98 4.83 2.89 13.87
#